data_AF-Q23UC0-F1
#
_entry.id   AF-Q23UC0-F1
#
_cell.length_a   1.000
_cell.length_b   1.000
_cell.length_c   1.000
_cell.angle_alpha   90.00
_cell.angle_beta   90.00
_cell.angle_gamma   90.00
#
_symmetry.space_group_name_H-M   'P 1'
#
loop_
_entity.id
_entity.type
_entity.pdbx_description
1 polymer ?
#
loop_
_entity_poly.entity_id
_entity_poly.type
_entity_poly.pdbx_seq_one_letter_code
_entity_poly.pdbx_strand_id
1 'polypeptide(L)'
;MRKLIIIVLVLVSYVQSQICPSYASWVAGSTNACQCNNGYYGTSPSTCKACPDNSWSTQGSTNTGPSITVSACNQCAPGYFVSTVAVTTPGSEAAAKCTTCGTTHSTPNTMATTQQTISDCNTCMDGYYLTVVAVTGGSAAAATCQACASQGAITRLRATDTPQTANDCNLCLPGYWVSSAFAQGGPAIRCTACPPGLTNSASATGATGLQTIASCDTCPIGFYVTAIAQSGGPVSCAPCPPNSSSPPSKNLGFCTCFDTNAPALSSSVTSCACKTNYFGSVATAPLAASGCVLCNDPNANYSLINGKCACRANTYGTPTSNATTPPTSSTCYNCPTDATSPAGTTEKAGCNNSKILLPLVTLLFSLILLL
;
A
#
# COMPACT_ATOMS: atom_id res chain seq x y z
N MET A 1 3.64 -19.44 -35.63
CA MET A 1 3.19 -19.96 -34.31
C MET A 1 4.30 -19.98 -33.24
N ARG A 2 5.37 -20.80 -33.31
CA ARG A 2 6.38 -20.92 -32.22
C ARG A 2 6.93 -19.59 -31.65
N LYS A 3 7.11 -18.53 -32.45
CA LYS A 3 7.59 -17.21 -31.94
C LYS A 3 6.56 -16.40 -31.12
N LEU A 4 5.25 -16.67 -31.22
CA LEU A 4 4.24 -15.94 -30.40
C LEU A 4 4.21 -16.43 -28.94
N ILE A 5 4.43 -17.72 -28.71
CA ILE A 5 4.29 -18.35 -27.39
C ILE A 5 5.31 -17.79 -26.38
N ILE A 6 6.51 -17.43 -26.84
CA ILE A 6 7.57 -16.85 -26.01
C ILE A 6 7.19 -15.45 -25.51
N ILE A 7 6.48 -14.65 -26.31
CA ILE A 7 6.07 -13.29 -25.94
C ILE A 7 5.00 -13.33 -24.83
N VAL A 8 4.06 -14.28 -24.90
CA VAL A 8 3.01 -14.46 -23.89
C VAL A 8 3.61 -14.87 -22.53
N LEU A 9 4.64 -15.72 -22.52
CA LEU A 9 5.31 -16.16 -21.27
C LEU A 9 6.10 -15.05 -20.55
N VAL A 10 6.48 -13.97 -21.23
CA VAL A 10 7.21 -12.83 -20.62
C VAL A 10 6.26 -11.80 -19.98
N LEU A 11 4.99 -11.76 -20.39
CA LEU A 11 4.01 -10.80 -19.87
C LEU A 11 3.38 -11.20 -18.53
N VAL A 12 3.37 -12.49 -18.19
CA VAL A 12 2.71 -13.02 -16.98
C VAL A 12 3.54 -12.80 -15.71
N SER A 13 4.86 -12.62 -15.82
CA SER A 13 5.78 -12.45 -14.69
C SER A 13 5.90 -11.01 -14.15
N TYR A 14 5.28 -10.02 -14.82
CA TYR A 14 5.52 -8.59 -14.55
C TYR A 14 4.49 -7.92 -13.61
N VAL A 15 3.55 -8.69 -13.03
CA VAL A 15 2.45 -8.13 -12.20
C VAL A 15 2.50 -8.69 -10.77
N GLN A 16 3.60 -8.44 -10.07
CA GLN A 16 3.62 -8.58 -8.61
C GLN A 16 3.06 -7.29 -8.00
N SER A 17 1.91 -7.32 -7.34
CA SER A 17 1.33 -6.14 -6.69
C SER A 17 2.02 -5.82 -5.36
N GLN A 18 3.20 -5.20 -5.41
CA GLN A 18 3.49 -3.81 -5.01
C GLN A 18 3.41 -3.31 -3.52
N ILE A 19 3.14 -4.11 -2.47
CA ILE A 19 2.63 -3.58 -1.12
C ILE A 19 3.85 -3.35 -0.18
N CYS A 20 3.78 -2.30 0.61
CA CYS A 20 4.77 -1.76 1.52
C CYS A 20 4.23 -1.83 2.96
N PRO A 21 5.08 -2.08 3.96
CA PRO A 21 4.67 -2.13 5.37
C PRO A 21 4.30 -0.73 5.91
N SER A 22 3.85 -0.68 7.16
CA SER A 22 3.42 0.56 7.83
C SER A 22 4.41 1.72 7.64
N TYR A 23 3.87 2.88 7.28
CA TYR A 23 4.61 4.11 6.96
C TYR A 23 5.48 4.06 5.68
N ALA A 24 5.26 3.07 4.82
CA ALA A 24 5.73 3.06 3.43
C ALA A 24 4.57 2.89 2.45
N SER A 25 4.78 3.27 1.19
CA SER A 25 3.82 3.06 0.09
C SER A 25 4.57 2.92 -1.25
N TRP A 26 3.82 2.55 -2.30
CA TRP A 26 4.38 2.17 -3.58
C TRP A 26 4.76 3.38 -4.45
N VAL A 27 5.90 3.29 -5.13
CA VAL A 27 6.36 4.33 -6.07
C VAL A 27 6.66 3.73 -7.43
N ALA A 28 5.87 4.15 -8.42
CA ALA A 28 6.03 3.74 -9.82
C ALA A 28 7.43 4.07 -10.34
N GLY A 29 8.09 3.09 -10.95
CA GLY A 29 9.44 3.24 -11.53
C GLY A 29 10.59 3.13 -10.52
N SER A 30 10.32 2.93 -9.22
CA SER A 30 11.38 2.61 -8.25
C SER A 30 11.90 1.17 -8.44
N THR A 31 13.22 0.99 -8.38
CA THR A 31 13.86 -0.34 -8.32
C THR A 31 13.51 -1.08 -7.03
N ASN A 32 13.48 -0.35 -5.91
CA ASN A 32 12.91 -0.80 -4.65
C ASN A 32 11.46 -0.31 -4.60
N ALA A 33 10.55 -1.14 -5.12
CA ALA A 33 9.11 -0.87 -5.25
C ALA A 33 8.48 0.00 -4.15
N CYS A 34 8.84 -0.29 -2.90
CA CYS A 34 8.32 0.37 -1.71
C CYS A 34 9.30 1.40 -1.17
N GLN A 35 8.76 2.54 -0.76
CA GLN A 35 9.53 3.63 -0.17
C GLN A 35 8.74 4.23 1.01
N CYS A 36 9.45 4.63 2.06
CA CYS A 36 8.88 5.34 3.21
C CYS A 36 8.03 6.53 2.73
N ASN A 37 6.89 6.74 3.38
CA ASN A 37 5.99 7.85 3.07
C ASN A 37 6.69 9.20 3.24
N ASN A 38 6.13 10.25 2.64
CA ASN A 38 6.59 11.61 2.89
C ASN A 38 6.58 11.92 4.40
N GLY A 39 7.65 12.53 4.91
CA GLY A 39 7.85 12.75 6.35
C GLY A 39 8.36 11.52 7.14
N TYR A 40 8.73 10.43 6.47
CA TYR A 40 9.38 9.25 7.06
C TYR A 40 10.70 8.93 6.36
N TYR A 41 11.62 8.24 7.03
CA TYR A 41 12.91 7.81 6.49
C TYR A 41 13.31 6.42 7.02
N GLY A 42 14.07 5.63 6.25
CA GLY A 42 14.48 4.29 6.69
C GLY A 42 15.53 3.61 5.83
N THR A 43 16.26 2.66 6.41
CA THR A 43 17.24 1.84 5.67
C THR A 43 16.57 0.82 4.73
N SER A 44 15.31 0.48 5.02
CA SER A 44 14.40 -0.31 4.20
C SER A 44 12.97 0.18 4.39
N PRO A 45 12.01 -0.24 3.56
CA PRO A 45 10.59 0.08 3.78
C PRO A 45 10.07 -0.44 5.13
N SER A 46 10.64 -1.52 5.64
CA SER A 46 10.31 -2.13 6.94
C SER A 46 10.94 -1.42 8.15
N THR A 47 11.79 -0.40 7.95
CA THR A 47 12.46 0.35 9.04
C THR A 47 12.13 1.85 9.02
N CYS A 48 11.05 2.25 8.36
CA CYS A 48 10.61 3.64 8.28
C CYS A 48 10.30 4.24 9.66
N LYS A 49 10.91 5.39 9.96
CA LYS A 49 10.73 6.21 11.16
C LYS A 49 10.23 7.59 10.76
N ALA A 50 9.41 8.22 11.59
CA ALA A 50 8.98 9.60 11.36
C ALA A 50 10.17 10.56 11.46
N CYS A 51 10.16 11.63 10.67
CA CYS A 51 11.13 12.70 10.76
C CYS A 51 10.93 13.52 12.05
N PRO A 52 12.00 13.87 12.79
CA PRO A 52 11.93 14.62 14.06
C PRO A 52 11.73 16.13 13.80
N ASP A 53 11.50 16.92 14.85
CA ASP A 53 11.61 18.40 14.86
C ASP A 53 10.79 19.16 13.79
N ASN A 54 9.70 18.57 13.29
CA ASN A 54 8.90 19.05 12.14
C ASN A 54 9.67 19.09 10.80
N SER A 55 10.80 18.38 10.72
CA SER A 55 11.49 18.10 9.47
C SER A 55 10.71 17.12 8.60
N TRP A 56 11.06 17.08 7.32
CA TRP A 56 10.33 16.37 6.29
C TRP A 56 11.28 15.74 5.27
N SER A 57 10.79 14.70 4.63
CA SER A 57 11.48 13.93 3.60
C SER A 57 10.52 13.70 2.43
N THR A 58 11.05 13.75 1.20
CA THR A 58 10.31 13.32 0.02
C THR A 58 10.44 11.80 -0.12
N GLN A 59 9.30 11.12 -0.30
CA GLN A 59 9.24 9.71 -0.66
C GLN A 59 10.05 9.47 -1.94
N GLY A 60 11.06 8.60 -1.86
CA GLY A 60 12.03 8.43 -2.92
C GLY A 60 13.15 7.46 -2.56
N SER A 61 14.10 7.29 -3.48
CA SER A 61 15.43 6.73 -3.15
C SER A 61 16.21 7.62 -2.17
N THR A 62 15.76 8.88 -2.00
CA THR A 62 16.28 9.89 -1.07
C THR A 62 15.86 9.67 0.38
N ASN A 63 14.80 8.92 0.67
CA ASN A 63 14.36 8.62 2.04
C ASN A 63 14.32 7.11 2.37
N THR A 64 14.59 6.24 1.39
CA THR A 64 14.53 4.78 1.58
C THR A 64 15.69 4.05 0.90
N GLY A 65 16.58 3.45 1.69
CA GLY A 65 17.66 2.59 1.18
C GLY A 65 18.82 2.41 2.16
N PRO A 66 19.74 1.46 1.93
CA PRO A 66 20.71 1.01 2.95
C PRO A 66 21.59 2.09 3.56
N SER A 67 21.91 3.16 2.82
CA SER A 67 22.73 4.29 3.26
C SER A 67 21.93 5.47 3.85
N ILE A 68 20.62 5.34 4.01
CA ILE A 68 19.76 6.44 4.47
C ILE A 68 19.83 6.60 5.99
N THR A 69 20.18 7.81 6.41
CA THR A 69 20.21 8.24 7.81
C THR A 69 19.15 9.31 8.08
N VAL A 70 19.08 9.83 9.31
CA VAL A 70 18.14 10.90 9.71
C VAL A 70 18.34 12.20 8.90
N SER A 71 19.51 12.37 8.26
CA SER A 71 19.79 13.46 7.32
C SER A 71 18.88 13.50 6.08
N ALA A 72 18.16 12.41 5.76
CA ALA A 72 17.15 12.40 4.71
C ALA A 72 15.91 13.26 5.05
N CYS A 73 15.72 13.61 6.31
CA CYS A 73 14.74 14.59 6.77
C CYS A 73 15.33 16.00 6.60
N ASN A 74 15.54 16.41 5.35
CA ASN A 74 16.27 17.63 4.96
C ASN A 74 15.38 18.80 4.53
N GLN A 75 14.07 18.62 4.49
CA GLN A 75 13.06 19.66 4.26
C GLN A 75 12.31 19.93 5.57
N CYS A 76 11.29 20.79 5.53
CA CYS A 76 10.37 21.01 6.64
C CYS A 76 8.92 20.65 6.27
N ALA A 77 8.12 20.33 7.27
CA ALA A 77 6.69 20.11 7.11
C ALA A 77 5.97 21.42 6.67
N PRO A 78 4.82 21.35 5.98
CA PRO A 78 4.03 22.53 5.65
C PRO A 78 3.76 23.41 6.88
N GLY A 79 3.98 24.71 6.74
CA GLY A 79 3.90 25.68 7.86
C GLY A 79 5.24 26.00 8.54
N TYR A 80 6.34 25.43 8.05
CA TYR A 80 7.70 25.60 8.60
C TYR A 80 8.74 25.86 7.50
N PHE A 81 9.86 26.49 7.86
CA PHE A 81 11.02 26.74 7.00
C PHE A 81 12.32 26.22 7.64
N VAL A 82 13.33 25.92 6.81
CA VAL A 82 14.61 25.33 7.25
C VAL A 82 15.47 26.39 7.94
N SER A 83 15.46 26.44 9.27
CA SER A 83 16.30 27.38 10.04
C SER A 83 17.70 26.84 10.34
N THR A 84 17.91 25.52 10.24
CA THR A 84 19.25 24.90 10.16
C THR A 84 19.18 23.71 9.21
N VAL A 85 20.13 23.62 8.28
CA VAL A 85 20.21 22.50 7.31
C VAL A 85 20.49 21.16 7.99
N ALA A 86 20.09 20.07 7.35
CA ALA A 86 20.44 18.72 7.79
C ALA A 86 21.96 18.49 7.74
N VAL A 87 22.50 17.76 8.71
CA VAL A 87 23.92 17.38 8.74
C VAL A 87 24.07 16.03 8.06
N THR A 88 24.87 15.98 6.99
CA THR A 88 25.13 14.77 6.19
C THR A 88 26.49 14.13 6.48
N THR A 89 27.28 14.70 7.40
CA THR A 89 28.62 14.21 7.77
C THR A 89 28.53 12.88 8.53
N PRO A 90 29.16 11.79 8.03
CA PRO A 90 29.07 10.46 8.64
C PRO A 90 29.51 10.41 10.10
N GLY A 91 28.73 9.75 10.96
CA GLY A 91 28.92 9.69 12.41
C GLY A 91 28.42 10.91 13.18
N SER A 92 27.73 11.84 12.51
CA SER A 92 27.18 13.07 13.10
C SER A 92 25.87 13.52 12.42
N GLU A 93 25.19 12.60 11.73
CA GLU A 93 24.04 12.91 10.89
C GLU A 93 22.83 13.40 11.69
N ALA A 94 22.21 14.48 11.23
CA ALA A 94 21.07 15.12 11.87
C ALA A 94 20.05 15.58 10.83
N ALA A 95 18.76 15.59 11.21
CA ALA A 95 17.70 16.21 10.42
C ALA A 95 17.91 17.73 10.30
N ALA A 96 17.21 18.36 9.36
CA ALA A 96 17.03 19.80 9.34
C ALA A 96 16.28 20.26 10.59
N LYS A 97 16.59 21.46 11.10
CA LYS A 97 15.77 22.12 12.12
C LYS A 97 14.80 23.07 11.46
N CYS A 98 13.55 22.97 11.87
CA CYS A 98 12.43 23.65 11.23
C CYS A 98 11.80 24.66 12.18
N THR A 99 11.78 25.92 11.76
CA THR A 99 11.10 27.00 12.49
C THR A 99 9.76 27.27 11.83
N THR A 100 8.71 27.50 12.63
CA THR A 100 7.39 27.79 12.08
C THR A 100 7.39 29.11 11.31
N CYS A 101 6.59 29.18 10.24
CA CYS A 101 6.28 30.42 9.53
C CYS A 101 5.41 31.40 10.36
N GLY A 102 5.05 31.04 11.59
CA GLY A 102 4.22 31.85 12.49
C GLY A 102 2.74 31.46 12.41
N THR A 103 1.86 32.36 12.85
CA THR A 103 0.41 32.13 12.93
C THR A 103 -0.33 32.35 11.61
N THR A 104 0.36 32.70 10.52
CA THR A 104 -0.25 33.25 9.31
C THR A 104 -0.70 32.21 8.27
N HIS A 105 -0.64 30.91 8.58
CA HIS A 105 -0.96 29.80 7.67
C HIS A 105 -0.17 29.78 6.33
N SER A 106 0.98 30.46 6.30
CA SER A 106 1.94 30.44 5.20
C SER A 106 2.93 29.27 5.30
N THR A 107 3.57 28.94 4.18
CA THR A 107 4.63 27.93 4.04
C THR A 107 5.58 28.35 2.90
N PRO A 108 6.80 27.81 2.77
CA PRO A 108 7.63 28.12 1.61
C PRO A 108 7.05 27.59 0.29
N ASN A 109 7.14 28.38 -0.79
CA ASN A 109 6.69 27.97 -2.13
C ASN A 109 7.54 26.81 -2.68
N THR A 110 8.83 26.79 -2.34
CA THR A 110 9.74 25.68 -2.60
C THR A 110 10.23 25.09 -1.28
N MET A 111 10.06 23.78 -1.12
CA MET A 111 10.71 23.03 -0.04
C MET A 111 12.21 22.93 -0.36
N ALA A 112 13.01 23.75 0.31
CA ALA A 112 14.46 23.78 0.14
C ALA A 112 15.16 22.79 1.09
N THR A 113 16.39 22.41 0.74
CA THR A 113 17.34 21.72 1.62
C THR A 113 18.44 22.64 2.14
N THR A 114 18.46 23.89 1.68
CA THR A 114 19.33 24.98 2.14
C THR A 114 18.67 25.76 3.29
N GLN A 115 19.46 26.56 4.01
CA GLN A 115 18.90 27.44 5.03
C GLN A 115 17.95 28.47 4.41
N GLN A 116 16.86 28.74 5.12
CA GLN A 116 15.79 29.66 4.78
C GLN A 116 15.58 30.67 5.91
N THR A 117 14.76 31.68 5.63
CA THR A 117 14.37 32.78 6.50
C THR A 117 12.85 32.85 6.63
N ILE A 118 12.35 33.67 7.56
CA ILE A 118 10.90 33.89 7.71
C ILE A 118 10.25 34.47 6.45
N SER A 119 11.01 35.17 5.60
CA SER A 119 10.52 35.70 4.31
C SER A 119 10.38 34.66 3.19
N ASP A 120 10.97 33.48 3.36
CA ASP A 120 10.77 32.36 2.43
C ASP A 120 9.38 31.74 2.57
N CYS A 121 8.67 31.96 3.69
CA CYS A 121 7.28 31.59 3.91
C CYS A 121 6.31 32.44 3.09
N ASN A 122 6.38 32.31 1.76
CA ASN A 122 5.81 33.25 0.79
C ASN A 122 4.58 32.75 0.02
N THR A 123 4.13 31.50 0.22
CA THR A 123 2.82 31.01 -0.23
C THR A 123 1.94 30.66 0.96
N CYS A 124 0.63 30.60 0.73
CA CYS A 124 -0.32 30.02 1.66
C CYS A 124 -0.35 28.49 1.57
N MET A 125 -0.74 27.85 2.67
CA MET A 125 -1.10 26.42 2.69
C MET A 125 -2.46 26.17 2.04
N ASP A 126 -2.73 24.92 1.67
CA ASP A 126 -4.04 24.54 1.12
C ASP A 126 -5.16 24.82 2.14
N GLY A 127 -6.24 25.43 1.67
CA GLY A 127 -7.33 25.95 2.49
C GLY A 127 -7.26 27.47 2.74
N TYR A 128 -6.22 28.15 2.25
CA TYR A 128 -5.97 29.57 2.50
C TYR A 128 -5.58 30.32 1.22
N TYR A 129 -5.82 31.63 1.19
CA TYR A 129 -5.43 32.55 0.11
C TYR A 129 -4.56 33.71 0.65
N LEU A 130 -3.72 34.27 -0.22
CA LEU A 130 -2.75 35.31 0.15
C LEU A 130 -3.43 36.67 0.37
N THR A 131 -3.20 37.32 1.51
CA THR A 131 -3.71 38.68 1.78
C THR A 131 -2.61 39.73 1.91
N VAL A 132 -1.42 39.34 2.36
CA VAL A 132 -0.22 40.21 2.37
C VAL A 132 0.97 39.37 1.92
N VAL A 133 1.72 39.87 0.94
CA VAL A 133 2.96 39.24 0.45
C VAL A 133 4.02 39.15 1.56
N ALA A 134 4.93 38.18 1.45
CA ALA A 134 6.10 38.13 2.33
C ALA A 134 7.01 39.36 2.11
N VAL A 135 7.59 39.87 3.20
CA VAL A 135 8.50 41.02 3.19
C VAL A 135 9.93 40.52 3.35
N THR A 136 10.86 41.00 2.53
CA THR A 136 12.29 40.62 2.60
C THR A 136 13.14 41.72 3.27
N GLY A 137 14.35 41.37 3.71
CA GLY A 137 15.32 42.32 4.27
C GLY A 137 15.22 42.52 5.78
N GLY A 138 15.58 43.71 6.27
CA GLY A 138 15.75 43.98 7.71
C GLY A 138 14.48 43.91 8.58
N SER A 139 13.30 43.88 7.95
CA SER A 139 12.01 43.64 8.60
C SER A 139 11.31 42.44 7.98
N ALA A 140 12.07 41.35 7.76
CA ALA A 140 11.58 40.14 7.12
C ALA A 140 10.34 39.58 7.83
N ALA A 141 9.30 39.28 7.05
CA ALA A 141 8.03 38.76 7.54
C ALA A 141 7.47 37.72 6.56
N ALA A 142 6.81 36.69 7.10
CA ALA A 142 6.09 35.71 6.32
C ALA A 142 4.87 36.34 5.63
N ALA A 143 4.39 35.68 4.58
CA ALA A 143 3.11 36.01 3.98
C ALA A 143 1.98 35.93 5.03
N THR A 144 0.99 36.81 4.90
CA THR A 144 -0.27 36.70 5.64
C THR A 144 -1.30 36.02 4.76
N CYS A 145 -1.94 34.97 5.28
CA CYS A 145 -2.97 34.23 4.59
C CYS A 145 -4.29 34.22 5.36
N GLN A 146 -5.40 34.17 4.64
CA GLN A 146 -6.74 34.08 5.20
C GLN A 146 -7.42 32.79 4.73
N ALA A 147 -8.21 32.15 5.60
CA ALA A 147 -8.89 30.91 5.28
C ALA A 147 -9.94 31.10 4.16
N CYS A 148 -10.02 30.15 3.24
CA CYS A 148 -11.11 30.04 2.28
C CYS A 148 -12.44 29.80 3.03
N ALA A 149 -13.52 30.44 2.58
CA ALA A 149 -14.81 30.43 3.30
C ALA A 149 -15.56 29.08 3.31
N SER A 150 -15.07 28.09 2.57
CA SER A 150 -15.57 26.71 2.57
C SER A 150 -14.44 25.76 2.93
N GLN A 151 -14.71 24.78 3.80
CA GLN A 151 -13.82 23.63 3.97
C GLN A 151 -13.62 22.93 2.62
N GLY A 152 -12.41 22.45 2.37
CA GLY A 152 -12.03 21.82 1.10
C GLY A 152 -11.75 22.78 -0.07
N ALA A 153 -12.04 24.08 0.04
CA ALA A 153 -11.75 25.05 -1.03
C ALA A 153 -10.30 25.54 -0.98
N ILE A 154 -9.67 25.68 -2.15
CA ILE A 154 -8.26 26.09 -2.32
C ILE A 154 -8.11 27.03 -3.53
N THR A 155 -6.96 27.70 -3.63
CA THR A 155 -6.65 28.59 -4.75
C THR A 155 -6.12 27.84 -5.97
N ARG A 156 -6.42 28.33 -7.18
CA ARG A 156 -5.92 27.72 -8.43
C ARG A 156 -4.43 27.95 -8.66
N LEU A 157 -3.91 29.08 -8.19
CA LEU A 157 -2.51 29.46 -8.26
C LEU A 157 -2.05 29.86 -6.86
N ARG A 158 -0.92 29.29 -6.44
CA ARG A 158 -0.19 29.75 -5.25
C ARG A 158 0.56 31.02 -5.62
N ALA A 159 -0.07 32.16 -5.35
CA ALA A 159 0.56 33.47 -5.54
C ALA A 159 1.66 33.68 -4.48
N THR A 160 2.70 34.43 -4.85
CA THR A 160 3.83 34.80 -3.96
C THR A 160 4.12 36.29 -3.95
N ASP A 161 3.58 37.04 -4.92
CA ASP A 161 3.91 38.41 -5.27
C ASP A 161 2.67 39.34 -5.34
N THR A 162 1.47 38.76 -5.35
CA THR A 162 0.21 39.44 -5.63
C THR A 162 -0.87 39.01 -4.63
N PRO A 163 -1.40 39.93 -3.80
CA PRO A 163 -2.50 39.64 -2.90
C PRO A 163 -3.74 39.10 -3.64
N GLN A 164 -4.31 38.04 -3.10
CA GLN A 164 -5.50 37.36 -3.57
C GLN A 164 -6.73 37.79 -2.77
N THR A 165 -7.89 37.34 -3.23
CA THR A 165 -9.20 37.57 -2.63
C THR A 165 -9.85 36.24 -2.25
N ALA A 166 -10.96 36.28 -1.51
CA ALA A 166 -11.76 35.09 -1.27
C ALA A 166 -12.28 34.42 -2.57
N ASN A 167 -12.33 35.15 -3.69
CA ASN A 167 -12.78 34.65 -4.99
C ASN A 167 -11.72 33.77 -5.69
N ASP A 168 -10.47 33.85 -5.26
CA ASP A 168 -9.38 33.01 -5.74
C ASP A 168 -9.48 31.58 -5.18
N CYS A 169 -10.18 31.38 -4.06
CA CYS A 169 -10.62 30.09 -3.56
C CYS A 169 -11.71 29.51 -4.49
N ASN A 170 -11.28 28.94 -5.63
CA ASN A 170 -12.14 28.51 -6.74
C ASN A 170 -11.86 27.07 -7.23
N LEU A 171 -11.03 26.32 -6.50
CA LEU A 171 -10.87 24.87 -6.64
C LEU A 171 -11.33 24.14 -5.38
N CYS A 172 -11.73 22.88 -5.50
CA CYS A 172 -11.84 21.95 -4.37
C CYS A 172 -10.68 20.94 -4.33
N LEU A 173 -10.24 20.59 -3.12
CA LEU A 173 -9.30 19.49 -2.87
C LEU A 173 -9.83 18.14 -3.39
N PRO A 174 -8.92 17.17 -3.62
CA PRO A 174 -9.29 15.76 -3.71
C PRO A 174 -10.13 15.34 -2.49
N GLY A 175 -11.20 14.59 -2.74
CA GLY A 175 -12.24 14.26 -1.76
C GLY A 175 -13.37 15.28 -1.64
N TYR A 176 -13.39 16.39 -2.40
CA TYR A 176 -14.42 17.43 -2.34
C TYR A 176 -14.93 17.87 -3.73
N TRP A 177 -16.23 18.09 -3.88
CA TRP A 177 -16.90 18.53 -5.12
C TRP A 177 -17.55 19.93 -4.98
N VAL A 178 -17.73 20.64 -6.09
CA VAL A 178 -18.29 22.01 -6.12
C VAL A 178 -19.81 21.97 -5.98
N SER A 179 -20.32 22.25 -4.78
CA SER A 179 -21.75 22.22 -4.46
C SER A 179 -22.47 23.56 -4.64
N SER A 180 -21.75 24.68 -4.65
CA SER A 180 -22.24 25.94 -5.23
C SER A 180 -21.14 26.65 -6.01
N ALA A 181 -21.40 26.89 -7.30
CA ALA A 181 -20.54 27.66 -8.18
C ALA A 181 -20.63 29.16 -7.92
N PHE A 182 -19.69 29.91 -8.47
CA PHE A 182 -19.58 31.35 -8.31
C PHE A 182 -20.68 32.08 -9.11
N ALA A 183 -21.59 32.77 -8.42
CA ALA A 183 -22.32 33.89 -9.04
C ALA A 183 -21.32 35.05 -9.24
N GLN A 184 -21.34 35.76 -10.37
CA GLN A 184 -20.39 36.85 -10.59
C GLN A 184 -20.54 37.94 -9.53
N GLY A 185 -19.47 38.17 -8.75
CA GLY A 185 -19.47 39.09 -7.60
C GLY A 185 -19.96 38.48 -6.28
N GLY A 186 -20.27 37.19 -6.25
CA GLY A 186 -20.64 36.45 -5.05
C GLY A 186 -19.43 36.00 -4.21
N PRO A 187 -19.66 35.24 -3.12
CA PRO A 187 -18.59 34.66 -2.30
C PRO A 187 -17.88 33.49 -2.98
N ALA A 188 -16.77 33.05 -2.37
CA ALA A 188 -16.02 31.84 -2.72
C ALA A 188 -16.91 30.61 -2.97
N ILE A 189 -16.43 29.66 -3.79
CA ILE A 189 -17.17 28.43 -4.06
C ILE A 189 -17.42 27.63 -2.77
N ARG A 190 -18.51 26.87 -2.74
CA ARG A 190 -18.71 25.84 -1.71
C ARG A 190 -18.23 24.51 -2.21
N CYS A 191 -17.34 23.92 -1.43
CA CYS A 191 -16.83 22.58 -1.60
C CYS A 191 -17.50 21.68 -0.55
N THR A 192 -18.07 20.57 -0.99
CA THR A 192 -18.70 19.58 -0.10
C THR A 192 -17.91 18.29 -0.19
N ALA A 193 -17.65 17.66 0.96
CA ALA A 193 -16.91 16.41 1.00
C ALA A 193 -17.68 15.30 0.25
N CYS A 194 -16.95 14.40 -0.38
CA CYS A 194 -17.49 13.14 -0.86
C CYS A 194 -17.92 12.25 0.32
N PRO A 195 -18.93 11.38 0.15
CA PRO A 195 -19.33 10.43 1.20
C PRO A 195 -18.17 9.49 1.58
N PRO A 196 -18.19 8.88 2.79
CA PRO A 196 -17.15 7.95 3.22
C PRO A 196 -16.94 6.81 2.21
N GLY A 197 -15.67 6.55 1.85
CA GLY A 197 -15.32 5.55 0.84
C GLY A 197 -15.38 6.05 -0.61
N LEU A 198 -15.54 7.36 -0.84
CA LEU A 198 -15.52 7.99 -2.17
C LEU A 198 -14.51 9.14 -2.26
N THR A 199 -14.02 9.40 -3.47
CA THR A 199 -13.30 10.61 -3.85
C THR A 199 -13.71 11.06 -5.26
N ASN A 200 -13.46 12.32 -5.59
CA ASN A 200 -13.31 12.74 -6.98
C ASN A 200 -11.92 12.35 -7.52
N SER A 201 -11.81 12.29 -8.83
CA SER A 201 -10.60 11.91 -9.59
C SER A 201 -9.71 13.07 -10.04
N ALA A 202 -10.21 14.30 -9.94
CA ALA A 202 -9.50 15.52 -10.31
C ALA A 202 -9.98 16.69 -9.44
N SER A 203 -9.08 17.60 -9.08
CA SER A 203 -9.41 18.81 -8.32
C SER A 203 -10.49 19.60 -9.04
N ALA A 204 -11.65 19.73 -8.40
CA ALA A 204 -12.83 20.27 -9.04
C ALA A 204 -12.68 21.79 -9.25
N THR A 205 -12.78 22.26 -10.50
CA THR A 205 -12.63 23.69 -10.83
C THR A 205 -14.00 24.36 -10.97
N GLY A 206 -14.21 25.49 -10.29
CA GLY A 206 -15.46 26.26 -10.41
C GLY A 206 -15.74 26.81 -11.82
N ALA A 207 -14.72 26.85 -12.68
CA ALA A 207 -14.84 27.22 -14.09
C ALA A 207 -15.64 26.21 -14.94
N THR A 208 -15.84 24.99 -14.45
CA THR A 208 -16.65 23.95 -15.14
C THR A 208 -18.16 24.02 -14.81
N GLY A 209 -18.59 25.02 -14.03
CA GLY A 209 -19.98 25.18 -13.59
C GLY A 209 -20.28 24.43 -12.29
N LEU A 210 -21.58 24.28 -11.99
CA LEU A 210 -22.04 23.48 -10.85
C LEU A 210 -21.69 22.01 -11.06
N GLN A 211 -21.03 21.41 -10.07
CA GLN A 211 -20.88 19.96 -10.02
C GLN A 211 -22.03 19.35 -9.21
N THR A 212 -22.08 18.02 -9.19
CA THR A 212 -23.05 17.26 -8.40
C THR A 212 -22.33 16.17 -7.61
N ILE A 213 -23.05 15.46 -6.75
CA ILE A 213 -22.52 14.30 -6.04
C ILE A 213 -21.94 13.22 -6.98
N ALA A 214 -22.37 13.18 -8.25
CA ALA A 214 -21.80 12.31 -9.28
C ALA A 214 -20.31 12.60 -9.60
N SER A 215 -19.77 13.75 -9.20
CA SER A 215 -18.32 14.04 -9.30
C SER A 215 -17.47 13.28 -8.27
N CYS A 216 -18.09 12.67 -7.25
CA CYS A 216 -17.48 11.65 -6.40
C CYS A 216 -17.49 10.29 -7.13
N ASP A 217 -16.71 10.21 -8.20
CA ASP A 217 -16.78 9.17 -9.23
C ASP A 217 -15.74 8.05 -9.06
N THR A 218 -14.96 8.08 -7.99
CA THR A 218 -13.77 7.25 -7.82
C THR A 218 -13.75 6.60 -6.44
N CYS A 219 -13.57 5.27 -6.39
CA CYS A 219 -13.22 4.60 -5.14
C CYS A 219 -11.76 4.91 -4.79
N PRO A 220 -11.42 5.24 -3.52
CA PRO A 220 -10.04 5.42 -3.09
C PRO A 220 -9.29 4.07 -3.03
N ILE A 221 -7.98 4.13 -2.77
CA ILE A 221 -7.14 2.93 -2.59
C ILE A 221 -7.73 2.00 -1.52
N GLY A 222 -7.82 0.70 -1.82
CA GLY A 222 -8.44 -0.28 -0.93
C GLY A 222 -9.97 -0.34 -0.96
N PHE A 223 -10.63 0.34 -1.90
CA PHE A 223 -12.05 0.20 -2.21
C PHE A 223 -12.26 -0.12 -3.70
N TYR A 224 -13.28 -0.92 -4.03
CA TYR A 224 -13.61 -1.30 -5.41
C TYR A 224 -15.03 -0.88 -5.80
N VAL A 225 -15.22 -0.56 -7.07
CA VAL A 225 -16.51 -0.11 -7.63
C VAL A 225 -17.45 -1.30 -7.75
N THR A 226 -18.55 -1.28 -6.99
CA THR A 226 -19.63 -2.28 -7.06
C THR A 226 -20.74 -1.85 -8.02
N ALA A 227 -20.93 -0.54 -8.23
CA ALA A 227 -21.80 0.01 -9.26
C ALA A 227 -21.21 1.32 -9.81
N ILE A 228 -21.26 1.49 -11.14
CA ILE A 228 -20.93 2.76 -11.78
C ILE A 228 -21.94 3.86 -11.40
N ALA A 229 -21.50 5.12 -11.49
CA ALA A 229 -22.35 6.28 -11.35
C ALA A 229 -23.51 6.22 -12.35
N GLN A 230 -24.75 6.19 -11.84
CA GLN A 230 -25.94 6.45 -12.65
C GLN A 230 -26.15 7.97 -12.79
N SER A 231 -27.03 8.40 -13.69
CA SER A 231 -27.22 9.83 -13.98
C SER A 231 -27.57 10.63 -12.72
N GLY A 232 -26.64 11.48 -12.26
CA GLY A 232 -26.78 12.30 -11.06
C GLY A 232 -26.32 11.66 -9.72
N GLY A 233 -25.95 10.38 -9.69
CA GLY A 233 -25.46 9.68 -8.49
C GLY A 233 -23.94 9.43 -8.49
N PRO A 234 -23.31 9.24 -7.32
CA PRO A 234 -21.90 8.81 -7.23
C PRO A 234 -21.73 7.34 -7.66
N VAL A 235 -20.47 6.89 -7.78
CA VAL A 235 -20.20 5.43 -7.82
C VAL A 235 -20.54 4.80 -6.48
N SER A 236 -20.84 3.50 -6.46
CA SER A 236 -20.91 2.71 -5.23
C SER A 236 -19.59 1.97 -5.01
N CYS A 237 -19.03 2.09 -3.82
CA CYS A 237 -17.77 1.47 -3.43
C CYS A 237 -17.96 0.48 -2.28
N ALA A 238 -17.27 -0.65 -2.32
CA ALA A 238 -17.11 -1.55 -1.18
C ALA A 238 -15.63 -1.63 -0.76
N PRO A 239 -15.33 -1.78 0.54
CA PRO A 239 -13.96 -2.01 0.99
C PRO A 239 -13.44 -3.34 0.46
N CYS A 240 -12.15 -3.41 0.17
CA CYS A 240 -11.49 -4.67 -0.14
C CYS A 240 -11.56 -5.65 1.04
N PRO A 241 -11.85 -6.94 0.81
CA PRO A 241 -11.77 -7.94 1.88
C PRO A 241 -10.32 -8.09 2.38
N PRO A 242 -10.12 -8.63 3.61
CA PRO A 242 -8.79 -8.85 4.17
C PRO A 242 -7.86 -9.58 3.19
N ASN A 243 -6.60 -9.14 3.17
CA ASN A 243 -5.57 -9.62 2.26
C ASN A 243 -5.86 -9.34 0.76
N SER A 244 -6.60 -8.27 0.44
CA SER A 244 -6.75 -7.73 -0.93
C SER A 244 -6.73 -6.19 -0.98
N SER A 245 -6.37 -5.61 -2.13
CA SER A 245 -6.34 -4.16 -2.36
C SER A 245 -6.69 -3.79 -3.80
N SER A 246 -7.06 -2.53 -4.02
CA SER A 246 -7.33 -1.93 -5.33
C SER A 246 -6.58 -0.60 -5.47
N PRO A 247 -6.10 -0.23 -6.68
CA PRO A 247 -5.77 1.16 -6.98
C PRO A 247 -7.06 2.00 -7.06
N PRO A 248 -6.98 3.34 -6.96
CA PRO A 248 -8.13 4.20 -7.17
C PRO A 248 -8.78 3.96 -8.55
N SER A 249 -10.10 3.79 -8.61
CA SER A 249 -10.82 3.40 -9.84
C SER A 249 -12.21 3.99 -9.94
N LYS A 250 -12.62 4.32 -11.18
CA LYS A 250 -14.01 4.62 -11.59
C LYS A 250 -14.73 3.42 -12.20
N ASN A 251 -13.97 2.43 -12.65
CA ASN A 251 -14.45 1.30 -13.43
C ASN A 251 -14.84 0.14 -12.50
N LEU A 252 -15.90 -0.57 -12.86
CA LEU A 252 -16.25 -1.86 -12.26
C LEU A 252 -15.05 -2.81 -12.27
N GLY A 253 -14.85 -3.50 -11.16
CA GLY A 253 -13.74 -4.42 -10.96
C GLY A 253 -13.81 -5.04 -9.57
N PHE A 254 -12.75 -5.73 -9.18
CA PHE A 254 -12.60 -6.34 -7.86
C PHE A 254 -11.20 -6.01 -7.31
N CYS A 255 -10.99 -6.20 -6.01
CA CYS A 255 -9.66 -6.06 -5.43
C CYS A 255 -8.75 -7.23 -5.85
N THR A 256 -7.45 -6.96 -5.96
CA THR A 256 -6.44 -7.98 -6.20
C THR A 256 -5.97 -8.54 -4.87
N CYS A 257 -5.95 -9.86 -4.73
CA CYS A 257 -5.37 -10.51 -3.55
C CYS A 257 -3.88 -10.19 -3.43
N PHE A 258 -3.41 -10.09 -2.18
CA PHE A 258 -2.02 -9.81 -1.85
C PHE A 258 -1.07 -10.90 -2.36
N ASP A 259 -1.55 -12.14 -2.31
CA ASP A 259 -0.80 -13.34 -2.67
C ASP A 259 -0.95 -13.65 -4.17
N THR A 260 0.15 -13.74 -4.90
CA THR A 260 0.14 -14.06 -6.35
C THR A 260 -0.35 -15.49 -6.64
N ASN A 261 -0.37 -16.36 -5.63
CA ASN A 261 -0.93 -17.70 -5.67
C ASN A 261 -2.31 -17.82 -4.99
N ALA A 262 -2.98 -16.72 -4.70
CA ALA A 262 -4.43 -16.65 -4.55
C ALA A 262 -5.13 -16.46 -5.92
N PRO A 263 -6.39 -16.89 -6.11
CA PRO A 263 -7.17 -16.55 -7.29
C PRO A 263 -7.56 -15.06 -7.26
N ALA A 264 -7.88 -14.49 -8.42
CA ALA A 264 -8.44 -13.14 -8.49
C ALA A 264 -9.84 -13.12 -7.85
N LEU A 265 -10.15 -12.04 -7.11
CA LEU A 265 -11.48 -11.86 -6.54
C LEU A 265 -12.51 -11.59 -7.64
N SER A 266 -13.75 -11.99 -7.38
CA SER A 266 -14.87 -11.90 -8.31
C SER A 266 -16.20 -11.99 -7.56
N SER A 267 -17.32 -11.93 -8.27
CA SER A 267 -18.66 -12.20 -7.70
C SER A 267 -18.76 -13.56 -7.00
N SER A 268 -17.94 -14.54 -7.39
CA SER A 268 -17.91 -15.89 -6.81
C SER A 268 -16.73 -16.14 -5.85
N VAL A 269 -15.81 -15.17 -5.71
CA VAL A 269 -14.60 -15.28 -4.89
C VAL A 269 -14.45 -13.99 -4.09
N THR A 270 -14.96 -14.00 -2.86
CA THR A 270 -15.10 -12.81 -2.00
C THR A 270 -14.04 -12.71 -0.90
N SER A 271 -13.11 -13.66 -0.84
CA SER A 271 -11.99 -13.68 0.12
C SER A 271 -10.73 -14.27 -0.51
N CYS A 272 -9.57 -13.84 0.00
CA CYS A 272 -8.29 -14.35 -0.48
C CYS A 272 -7.91 -15.64 0.26
N ALA A 273 -7.90 -16.73 -0.50
CA ALA A 273 -7.41 -18.04 -0.11
C ALA A 273 -6.41 -18.54 -1.16
N CYS A 274 -5.63 -19.57 -0.86
CA CYS A 274 -4.71 -20.15 -1.84
C CYS A 274 -5.45 -20.81 -3.00
N LYS A 275 -4.88 -20.74 -4.22
CA LYS A 275 -5.30 -21.53 -5.39
C LYS A 275 -5.28 -23.02 -5.06
N THR A 276 -6.08 -23.81 -5.79
CA THR A 276 -6.01 -25.28 -5.75
C THR A 276 -4.56 -25.76 -5.89
N ASN A 277 -4.15 -26.67 -5.02
CA ASN A 277 -2.78 -27.20 -4.87
C ASN A 277 -1.73 -26.26 -4.24
N TYR A 278 -2.11 -25.07 -3.79
CA TYR A 278 -1.29 -24.19 -2.95
C TYR A 278 -1.82 -24.14 -1.51
N PHE A 279 -0.92 -24.02 -0.54
CA PHE A 279 -1.21 -24.22 0.88
C PHE A 279 -0.44 -23.26 1.79
N GLY A 280 -0.97 -23.00 2.99
CA GLY A 280 -0.47 -21.99 3.90
C GLY A 280 -1.48 -20.86 4.09
N SER A 281 -0.99 -19.68 4.48
CA SER A 281 -1.80 -18.46 4.59
C SER A 281 -1.47 -17.56 3.41
N VAL A 282 -2.47 -16.88 2.84
CA VAL A 282 -2.20 -15.81 1.86
C VAL A 282 -1.31 -14.72 2.49
N ALA A 283 -0.43 -14.14 1.67
CA ALA A 283 0.32 -12.92 1.99
C ALA A 283 -0.56 -11.86 2.70
N THR A 284 -0.03 -11.21 3.74
CA THR A 284 -0.74 -10.23 4.58
C THR A 284 -0.36 -8.76 4.34
N ALA A 285 0.42 -8.49 3.28
CA ALA A 285 0.59 -7.18 2.66
C ALA A 285 0.81 -7.31 1.13
N PRO A 286 0.51 -6.29 0.29
CA PRO A 286 1.25 -6.21 -1.46
C PRO A 286 2.73 -6.62 -1.34
N LEU A 287 3.33 -7.20 -2.39
CA LEU A 287 4.69 -7.78 -2.46
C LEU A 287 5.11 -8.86 -1.45
N ALA A 288 4.44 -9.06 -0.32
CA ALA A 288 4.89 -10.05 0.65
C ALA A 288 4.99 -11.43 -0.02
N ALA A 289 6.10 -12.13 0.24
CA ALA A 289 6.39 -13.40 -0.43
C ALA A 289 5.22 -14.38 -0.25
N SER A 290 4.77 -14.97 -1.36
CA SER A 290 3.63 -15.89 -1.45
C SER A 290 3.60 -16.88 -0.29
N GLY A 291 2.71 -16.66 0.68
CA GLY A 291 2.52 -17.56 1.82
C GLY A 291 1.72 -18.79 1.41
N CYS A 292 1.02 -18.72 0.28
CA CYS A 292 0.51 -19.85 -0.47
C CYS A 292 1.64 -20.55 -1.23
N VAL A 293 1.97 -21.78 -0.84
CA VAL A 293 3.08 -22.57 -1.36
C VAL A 293 2.58 -23.85 -2.05
N LEU A 294 3.09 -24.13 -3.25
CA LEU A 294 2.74 -25.32 -4.04
C LEU A 294 3.26 -26.61 -3.37
N CYS A 295 2.40 -27.62 -3.21
CA CYS A 295 2.83 -28.98 -2.83
C CYS A 295 3.10 -29.78 -4.11
N ASN A 296 4.34 -29.73 -4.59
CA ASN A 296 4.77 -30.34 -5.87
C ASN A 296 5.69 -31.58 -5.67
N ASP A 297 5.83 -32.06 -4.43
CA ASP A 297 6.60 -33.26 -4.11
C ASP A 297 5.78 -34.51 -4.52
N PRO A 298 6.28 -35.39 -5.42
CA PRO A 298 5.53 -36.54 -5.93
C PRO A 298 5.03 -37.53 -4.87
N ASN A 299 5.73 -37.59 -3.74
CA ASN A 299 5.43 -38.49 -2.62
C ASN A 299 4.67 -37.79 -1.49
N ALA A 300 4.20 -36.55 -1.71
CA ALA A 300 3.40 -35.77 -0.78
C ALA A 300 1.94 -35.60 -1.26
N ASN A 301 1.08 -35.19 -0.35
CA ASN A 301 -0.29 -34.73 -0.60
C ASN A 301 -0.62 -33.61 0.39
N TYR A 302 -1.75 -32.93 0.20
CA TYR A 302 -2.28 -32.02 1.21
C TYR A 302 -2.82 -32.77 2.42
N SER A 303 -2.43 -32.37 3.63
CA SER A 303 -3.11 -32.77 4.86
C SER A 303 -4.13 -31.71 5.25
N LEU A 304 -5.41 -32.03 5.03
CA LEU A 304 -6.56 -31.25 5.52
C LEU A 304 -6.54 -31.04 7.05
N ILE A 305 -5.91 -31.96 7.79
CA ILE A 305 -5.82 -31.91 9.26
C ILE A 305 -4.81 -30.85 9.72
N ASN A 306 -3.68 -30.72 9.00
CA ASN A 306 -2.55 -29.89 9.42
C ASN A 306 -2.37 -28.59 8.60
N GLY A 307 -3.20 -28.34 7.59
CA GLY A 307 -3.12 -27.16 6.72
C GLY A 307 -1.85 -27.08 5.87
N LYS A 308 -1.14 -28.21 5.67
CA LYS A 308 0.22 -28.26 5.12
C LYS A 308 0.40 -29.38 4.09
N CYS A 309 1.37 -29.19 3.21
CA CYS A 309 1.95 -30.26 2.39
C CYS A 309 2.57 -31.32 3.31
N ALA A 310 2.25 -32.60 3.10
CA ALA A 310 2.57 -33.70 4.01
C ALA A 310 2.95 -34.96 3.21
N CYS A 311 3.94 -35.72 3.67
CA CYS A 311 4.28 -37.00 3.05
C CYS A 311 3.06 -37.95 3.04
N ARG A 312 2.88 -38.71 1.95
CA ARG A 312 1.83 -39.73 1.81
C ARG A 312 2.04 -40.85 2.82
N ALA A 313 1.03 -41.71 2.99
CA ALA A 313 1.19 -42.92 3.78
C ALA A 313 2.32 -43.81 3.18
N ASN A 314 3.10 -44.44 4.05
CA ASN A 314 4.31 -45.20 3.73
C ASN A 314 5.51 -44.38 3.21
N THR A 315 5.46 -43.05 3.29
CA THR A 315 6.64 -42.18 3.13
C THR A 315 6.90 -41.37 4.41
N TYR A 316 8.13 -40.88 4.56
CA TYR A 316 8.57 -40.05 5.69
C TYR A 316 9.46 -38.90 5.23
N GLY A 317 9.44 -37.79 5.96
CA GLY A 317 10.33 -36.65 5.74
C GLY A 317 9.60 -35.31 5.79
N THR A 318 10.31 -34.25 5.39
CA THR A 318 9.70 -32.94 5.15
C THR A 318 9.58 -32.77 3.64
N PRO A 319 8.36 -32.71 3.05
CA PRO A 319 8.21 -32.56 1.60
C PRO A 319 8.84 -31.28 1.09
N THR A 320 9.37 -31.30 -0.14
CA THR A 320 9.97 -30.11 -0.76
C THR A 320 8.86 -29.17 -1.23
N SER A 321 8.40 -28.32 -0.33
CA SER A 321 7.54 -27.19 -0.65
C SER A 321 8.35 -26.07 -1.32
N ASN A 322 7.67 -25.24 -2.11
CA ASN A 322 8.21 -24.02 -2.75
C ASN A 322 9.15 -24.20 -3.95
N ALA A 323 9.22 -25.39 -4.55
CA ALA A 323 9.89 -25.57 -5.85
C ALA A 323 8.96 -25.17 -7.02
N THR A 324 9.37 -24.18 -7.82
CA THR A 324 8.61 -23.66 -8.98
C THR A 324 8.58 -24.63 -10.16
N THR A 325 9.54 -25.54 -10.25
CA THR A 325 9.50 -26.77 -11.06
C THR A 325 9.30 -27.97 -10.14
N PRO A 326 8.76 -29.11 -10.61
CA PRO A 326 8.78 -30.35 -9.84
C PRO A 326 10.22 -30.68 -9.41
N PRO A 327 10.48 -30.97 -8.12
CA PRO A 327 11.82 -31.32 -7.67
C PRO A 327 12.21 -32.67 -8.27
N THR A 328 13.43 -32.75 -8.81
CA THR A 328 13.96 -33.99 -9.42
C THR A 328 14.21 -35.11 -8.41
N SER A 329 14.21 -34.78 -7.12
CA SER A 329 14.22 -35.71 -5.99
C SER A 329 13.16 -35.29 -4.96
N SER A 330 12.24 -36.19 -4.63
CA SER A 330 11.38 -36.07 -3.46
C SER A 330 12.21 -36.05 -2.16
N THR A 331 11.76 -35.28 -1.16
CA THR A 331 12.27 -35.36 0.23
C THR A 331 11.30 -36.08 1.16
N CYS A 332 10.16 -36.55 0.64
CA CYS A 332 9.38 -37.65 1.22
C CYS A 332 9.94 -38.98 0.73
N TYR A 333 10.79 -39.60 1.54
CA TYR A 333 11.43 -40.90 1.28
C TYR A 333 10.44 -42.04 1.56
N ASN A 334 10.51 -43.12 0.78
CA ASN A 334 9.76 -44.34 1.11
C ASN A 334 10.25 -44.89 2.46
N CYS A 335 9.33 -45.42 3.28
CA CYS A 335 9.72 -46.21 4.44
C CYS A 335 10.60 -47.41 4.03
N PRO A 336 11.47 -47.91 4.92
CA PRO A 336 12.19 -49.16 4.69
C PRO A 336 11.25 -50.32 4.33
N THR A 337 11.77 -51.33 3.63
CA THR A 337 11.03 -52.57 3.36
C THR A 337 10.39 -53.11 4.63
N ASP A 338 9.13 -53.51 4.54
CA ASP A 338 8.28 -54.01 5.65
C ASP A 338 7.84 -53.00 6.73
N ALA A 339 8.20 -51.72 6.59
CA ALA A 339 7.71 -50.63 7.43
C ALA A 339 6.59 -49.82 6.77
N THR A 340 5.68 -49.27 7.58
CA THR A 340 4.56 -48.41 7.16
C THR A 340 4.48 -47.15 8.01
N SER A 341 4.03 -46.04 7.43
CA SER A 341 3.81 -44.75 8.13
C SER A 341 2.42 -44.17 7.83
N PRO A 342 1.79 -43.45 8.78
CA PRO A 342 0.65 -42.60 8.47
C PRO A 342 1.08 -41.40 7.61
N ALA A 343 0.14 -40.77 6.92
CA ALA A 343 0.42 -39.55 6.17
C ALA A 343 0.84 -38.41 7.10
N GLY A 344 1.88 -37.67 6.72
CA GLY A 344 2.47 -36.57 7.51
C GLY A 344 3.58 -36.97 8.48
N THR A 345 4.06 -38.22 8.46
CA THR A 345 5.26 -38.62 9.23
C THR A 345 6.51 -37.86 8.76
N THR A 346 7.15 -37.14 9.67
CA THR A 346 8.35 -36.32 9.39
C THR A 346 9.67 -37.07 9.57
N GLU A 347 9.70 -38.12 10.39
CA GLU A 347 10.93 -38.81 10.79
C GLU A 347 10.93 -40.29 10.41
N LYS A 348 12.12 -40.83 10.11
CA LYS A 348 12.31 -42.25 9.80
C LYS A 348 11.83 -43.17 10.93
N ALA A 349 11.90 -42.71 12.19
CA ALA A 349 11.41 -43.45 13.36
C ALA A 349 9.88 -43.67 13.36
N GLY A 350 9.11 -42.88 12.58
CA GLY A 350 7.67 -43.10 12.40
C GLY A 350 7.32 -44.21 11.40
N CYS A 351 8.29 -44.73 10.65
CA CYS A 351 8.12 -45.93 9.82
C CYS A 351 8.21 -47.18 10.70
N ASN A 352 7.08 -47.64 11.22
CA ASN A 352 7.01 -48.82 12.08
C ASN A 352 6.86 -50.12 11.26
N ASN A 353 7.54 -51.19 11.70
CA ASN A 353 7.41 -52.54 11.14
C ASN A 353 6.07 -53.19 11.54
N SER A 354 4.96 -52.61 11.07
CA SER A 354 3.60 -52.95 11.49
C SER A 354 3.15 -54.37 11.07
N LYS A 355 3.97 -55.08 10.28
CA LYS A 355 3.80 -56.50 9.94
C LYS A 355 3.76 -57.44 11.15
N ILE A 356 4.20 -57.02 12.35
CA ILE A 356 4.00 -57.82 13.57
C ILE A 356 2.62 -57.53 14.20
N LEU A 357 2.22 -56.25 14.29
CA LEU A 357 1.00 -55.86 14.99
C LEU A 357 -0.29 -56.22 14.24
N LEU A 358 -0.34 -56.02 12.92
CA LEU A 358 -1.57 -56.29 12.16
C LEU A 358 -2.02 -57.76 12.21
N PRO A 359 -1.17 -58.79 11.97
CA PRO A 359 -1.59 -60.18 12.12
C PRO A 359 -1.88 -60.57 13.57
N LEU A 360 -1.23 -59.94 14.56
CA LEU A 360 -1.49 -60.22 15.98
C LEU A 360 -2.85 -59.68 16.42
N VAL A 361 -3.25 -58.50 15.91
CA VAL A 361 -4.58 -57.92 16.11
C VAL A 361 -5.66 -58.73 15.40
N THR A 362 -5.46 -59.17 14.14
CA THR A 362 -6.45 -60.04 13.47
C THR A 362 -6.51 -61.45 14.06
N LEU A 363 -5.41 -61.99 14.58
CA LEU A 363 -5.42 -63.24 15.36
C LEU A 363 -6.22 -63.05 16.66
N LEU A 364 -6.00 -61.96 17.41
CA LEU A 364 -6.77 -61.64 18.62
C LEU A 364 -8.26 -61.45 18.33
N PHE A 365 -8.61 -60.72 17.26
CA PHE A 365 -10.01 -60.55 16.86
C PHE A 365 -10.65 -61.87 16.43
N SER A 366 -9.90 -62.74 15.75
CA SER A 366 -10.38 -64.08 15.38
C SER A 366 -10.55 -64.99 16.61
N LEU A 367 -9.67 -64.87 17.61
CA LEU A 367 -9.76 -65.61 18.86
C LEU A 367 -10.95 -65.14 19.72
N ILE A 368 -11.23 -63.83 19.74
CA ILE A 368 -12.40 -63.23 20.40
C ILE A 368 -13.71 -63.63 19.69
N LEU A 369 -13.67 -63.89 18.38
CA LEU A 369 -14.81 -64.41 17.60
C LEU A 369 -14.95 -65.96 17.68
N LEU A 370 -14.09 -66.63 18.45
CA LEU A 370 -14.10 -68.08 18.70
C LEU A 370 -14.42 -68.44 20.17
N LEU A 371 -14.82 -67.44 20.98
CA LEU A 371 -15.19 -67.55 22.39
C LEU A 371 -16.64 -67.11 22.62
#